data_AF-A0A920IR67-F1
#
_entry.id   AF-A0A920IR67-F1
#
_cell.length_a   1.000
_cell.length_b   1.000
_cell.length_c   1.000
_cell.angle_alpha   90.00
_cell.angle_beta   90.00
_cell.angle_gamma   90.00
#
_symmetry.space_group_name_H-M   'P 1'
#
loop_
_entity.id
_entity.type
_entity.pdbx_description
1 polymer ?
#
loop_
_entity_poly.entity_id
_entity_poly.type
_entity_poly.pdbx_seq_one_letter_code
_entity_poly.pdbx_strand_id
1 'polypeptide(L)'
;MIRFGKNRIVDVLTFYTATSGSFLTLNNLLGQRTEFELKNQFGKRTITELVSGERDEMMKSMTMNLTSSVSDLGVEIIDFRVKRIDLPTELSNSVFERMRTERYRLAEELRAEGKEISDEIKSKAEKKK
;
A
#
# COMPACT_ATOMS: atom_id res chain seq x y z
N MET A 1 -5.73 13.19 4.91
CA MET A 1 -6.04 14.26 3.95
C MET A 1 -5.22 14.16 2.66
N ILE A 2 -5.93 14.02 1.54
CA ILE A 2 -5.40 14.03 0.17
C ILE A 2 -5.65 15.43 -0.41
N ARG A 3 -4.69 15.99 -1.14
CA ARG A 3 -4.84 17.28 -1.82
C ARG A 3 -4.51 17.12 -3.29
N PHE A 4 -5.44 17.49 -4.16
CA PHE A 4 -5.21 17.61 -5.59
C PHE A 4 -4.61 18.99 -5.89
N GLY A 5 -3.52 19.02 -6.64
CA GLY A 5 -2.79 20.25 -6.97
C GLY A 5 -3.22 20.80 -8.34
N LYS A 6 -3.16 19.95 -9.37
CA LYS A 6 -3.55 20.31 -10.74
C LYS A 6 -4.31 19.16 -11.40
N ASN A 7 -5.43 19.51 -12.02
CA ASN A 7 -6.24 18.63 -12.87
C ASN A 7 -6.58 19.35 -14.17
N ARG A 8 -6.82 18.59 -15.24
CA ARG A 8 -7.19 19.09 -16.56
C ARG A 8 -8.40 18.34 -17.07
N ILE A 9 -9.40 19.07 -17.56
CA ILE A 9 -10.54 18.47 -18.26
C ILE A 9 -10.05 18.10 -19.67
N VAL A 10 -10.16 16.83 -20.01
CA VAL A 10 -9.81 16.29 -21.34
C VAL A 10 -11.06 16.15 -22.19
N ASP A 11 -12.15 15.68 -21.61
CA ASP A 11 -13.45 15.55 -22.27
C ASP A 11 -14.54 16.31 -21.49
N VAL A 12 -15.05 17.38 -22.10
CA VAL A 12 -16.07 18.25 -21.50
C VAL A 12 -17.44 17.57 -21.46
N LEU A 13 -17.77 16.72 -22.43
CA LEU A 13 -19.06 16.03 -22.48
C LEU A 13 -19.11 15.00 -21.36
N THR A 14 -18.08 14.16 -21.25
CA THR A 14 -17.96 13.17 -20.18
C THR A 14 -17.96 13.84 -18.81
N PHE A 15 -17.20 14.93 -18.64
CA PHE A 15 -17.19 15.71 -17.41
C PHE A 15 -18.58 16.24 -17.04
N TYR A 16 -19.32 16.80 -17.99
CA TYR A 16 -20.65 17.32 -17.74
C TYR A 16 -21.65 16.20 -17.38
N THR A 17 -21.58 15.05 -18.06
CA THR A 17 -22.45 13.90 -17.74
C THR A 17 -22.15 13.28 -16.38
N ALA A 18 -20.88 13.20 -15.99
CA ALA A 18 -20.46 12.59 -14.73
C ALA A 18 -20.65 13.50 -13.52
N THR A 19 -20.58 14.82 -13.74
CA THR A 19 -20.39 15.80 -12.66
C THR A 19 -21.39 16.94 -12.67
N SER A 20 -22.29 16.97 -13.66
CA SER A 20 -23.22 18.08 -13.92
C SER A 20 -22.52 19.43 -14.04
N GLY A 21 -21.25 19.43 -14.49
CA GLY A 21 -20.42 20.63 -14.60
C GLY A 21 -19.86 21.20 -13.28
N SER A 22 -20.08 20.52 -12.14
CA SER A 22 -19.66 21.02 -10.82
C SER A 22 -18.25 20.56 -10.43
N PHE A 23 -17.32 21.50 -10.27
CA PHE A 23 -16.00 21.20 -9.73
C PHE A 23 -16.02 20.68 -8.28
N LEU A 24 -17.04 21.05 -7.49
CA LEU A 24 -17.17 20.54 -6.13
C LEU A 24 -17.46 19.03 -6.13
N THR A 25 -18.39 18.61 -6.98
CA THR A 25 -18.74 17.20 -7.15
C THR A 25 -17.55 16.41 -7.72
N LEU A 26 -16.80 17.01 -8.66
CA LEU A 26 -15.56 16.41 -9.18
C LEU A 26 -14.57 16.13 -8.05
N ASN A 27 -14.26 17.14 -7.23
CA ASN A 27 -13.27 17.01 -6.16
C ASN A 27 -13.70 15.98 -5.11
N ASN A 28 -15.00 15.89 -4.82
CA ASN A 28 -15.54 14.87 -3.92
C ASN A 28 -15.39 13.46 -4.51
N LEU A 29 -15.75 13.25 -5.77
CA LEU A 29 -15.60 11.97 -6.47
C LEU A 29 -14.13 11.55 -6.58
N LEU A 30 -13.25 12.47 -6.95
CA LEU A 30 -11.81 12.26 -6.99
C LEU A 30 -11.27 11.87 -5.61
N GLY A 31 -11.69 12.57 -4.55
CA GLY A 31 -11.33 12.25 -3.17
C GLY A 31 -11.74 10.84 -2.78
N GLN A 32 -13.00 10.46 -3.04
CA GLN A 32 -13.54 9.14 -2.71
C GLN A 32 -12.83 8.02 -3.48
N ARG A 33 -12.64 8.17 -4.79
CA ARG A 33 -11.94 7.15 -5.61
C ARG A 33 -10.49 6.99 -5.19
N THR A 34 -9.80 8.10 -4.92
CA THR A 34 -8.42 8.07 -4.44
C THR A 34 -8.33 7.39 -3.09
N GLU A 35 -9.24 7.69 -2.15
CA GLU A 35 -9.26 7.03 -0.85
C GLU A 35 -9.51 5.52 -0.97
N PHE A 36 -10.44 5.11 -1.84
CA PHE A 36 -10.72 3.70 -2.10
C PHE A 36 -9.49 2.98 -2.70
N GLU A 37 -8.88 3.55 -3.72
CA GLU A 37 -7.70 2.95 -4.38
C GLU A 37 -6.51 2.88 -3.42
N LEU A 38 -6.30 3.92 -2.61
CA LEU A 38 -5.32 3.88 -1.53
C LEU A 38 -5.62 2.71 -0.59
N LYS A 39 -6.81 2.63 0.01
CA LYS A 39 -7.16 1.52 0.92
C LYS A 39 -6.98 0.14 0.27
N ASN A 40 -7.32 -0.02 -1.00
CA ASN A 40 -7.17 -1.28 -1.73
C ASN A 40 -5.70 -1.68 -1.89
N GLN A 41 -4.82 -0.75 -2.28
CA GLN A 41 -3.39 -1.01 -2.42
C GLN A 41 -2.71 -1.25 -1.06
N PHE A 42 -3.10 -0.49 -0.05
CA PHE A 42 -2.64 -0.69 1.34
C PHE A 42 -3.16 -2.00 1.96
N GLY A 43 -4.28 -2.55 1.47
CA GLY A 43 -4.77 -3.88 1.87
C GLY A 43 -4.04 -5.04 1.17
N LYS A 44 -3.46 -4.79 -0.01
CA LYS A 44 -2.73 -5.79 -0.82
C LYS A 44 -1.25 -5.91 -0.46
N ARG A 45 -0.62 -4.84 0.04
CA ARG A 45 0.80 -4.81 0.46
C ARG A 45 0.93 -4.58 1.95
N THR A 46 1.99 -5.07 2.57
CA THR A 46 2.19 -4.86 4.01
C THR A 46 2.64 -3.41 4.26
N ILE A 47 2.12 -2.76 5.31
CA ILE A 47 2.51 -1.38 5.70
C ILE A 47 4.04 -1.22 5.78
N THR A 48 4.75 -2.30 6.12
CA THR A 48 6.20 -2.37 6.23
C THR A 48 6.91 -2.08 4.90
N GLU A 49 6.41 -2.60 3.77
CA GLU A 49 6.94 -2.31 2.41
C GLU A 49 6.72 -0.83 2.02
N LEU A 50 5.67 -0.22 2.56
CA LEU A 50 5.27 1.15 2.24
C LEU A 50 6.03 2.22 3.05
N VAL A 51 6.71 1.81 4.13
CA VAL A 51 7.48 2.69 5.02
C VAL A 51 9.00 2.55 4.80
N SER A 52 9.47 1.43 4.25
CA SER A 52 10.91 1.09 4.22
C SER A 52 11.70 1.57 2.98
N GLY A 53 11.05 2.07 1.92
CA GLY A 53 11.77 2.64 0.77
C GLY A 53 11.02 2.68 -0.56
N GLU A 54 9.94 1.91 -0.72
CA GLU A 54 9.20 1.82 -1.99
C GLU A 54 8.10 2.87 -2.17
N ARG A 55 8.08 3.89 -1.29
CA ARG A 55 7.00 4.89 -1.25
C ARG A 55 6.82 5.59 -2.61
N ASP A 56 7.92 5.93 -3.27
CA ASP A 56 7.87 6.68 -4.54
C ASP A 56 7.38 5.81 -5.70
N GLU A 57 7.79 4.54 -5.75
CA GLU A 57 7.28 3.58 -6.75
C GLU A 57 5.81 3.25 -6.51
N MET A 58 5.39 3.11 -5.25
CA MET A 58 3.98 2.96 -4.88
C MET A 58 3.17 4.16 -5.38
N MET A 59 3.61 5.38 -5.04
CA MET A 59 2.92 6.61 -5.45
C MET A 59 2.84 6.73 -6.98
N LYS A 60 3.89 6.32 -7.70
CA LYS A 60 3.90 6.30 -9.17
C LYS A 60 2.91 5.29 -9.76
N SER A 61 2.89 4.05 -9.27
CA SER A 61 1.93 3.04 -9.74
C SER A 61 0.49 3.41 -9.40
N MET A 62 0.26 4.00 -8.22
CA MET A 62 -1.03 4.55 -7.83
C MET A 62 -1.47 5.67 -8.77
N THR A 63 -0.57 6.59 -9.13
CA THR A 63 -0.89 7.66 -10.07
C THR A 63 -1.37 7.09 -11.40
N MET A 64 -0.69 6.08 -11.92
CA MET A 64 -1.10 5.40 -13.16
C MET A 64 -2.48 4.74 -13.05
N ASN A 65 -2.75 4.04 -11.95
CA ASN A 65 -4.04 3.39 -11.70
C ASN A 65 -5.17 4.40 -11.46
N LEU A 66 -4.88 5.52 -10.82
CA LEU A 66 -5.85 6.60 -10.62
C LEU A 66 -6.20 7.27 -11.93
N THR A 67 -5.24 7.56 -12.80
CA THR A 67 -5.48 8.16 -14.11
C THR A 67 -6.40 7.28 -14.98
N SER A 68 -6.23 5.95 -14.94
CA SER A 68 -7.13 5.03 -15.63
C SER A 68 -8.50 4.91 -14.94
N SER A 69 -8.53 4.97 -13.61
CA SER A 69 -9.77 4.89 -12.85
C SER A 69 -10.63 6.15 -12.98
N VAL A 70 -10.07 7.32 -13.29
CA VAL A 70 -10.83 8.58 -13.39
C VAL A 70 -11.05 9.04 -14.83
N SER A 71 -10.64 8.25 -15.82
CA SER A 71 -10.84 8.58 -17.24
C SER A 71 -12.32 8.69 -17.61
N ASP A 72 -13.19 7.96 -16.92
CA ASP A 72 -14.64 8.01 -17.05
C ASP A 72 -15.27 9.31 -16.51
N LEU A 73 -14.50 10.13 -15.78
CA LEU A 73 -14.93 11.46 -15.34
C LEU A 73 -14.56 12.55 -16.37
N GLY A 74 -13.85 12.21 -17.46
CA GLY A 74 -13.39 13.19 -18.46
C GLY A 74 -12.27 14.11 -17.97
N VAL A 75 -11.60 13.75 -16.85
CA VAL A 75 -10.58 14.56 -16.19
C VAL A 75 -9.28 13.78 -16.05
N GLU A 76 -8.17 14.45 -16.29
CA GLU A 76 -6.82 13.96 -16.08
C GLU A 76 -6.20 14.60 -14.83
N ILE A 77 -5.66 13.77 -13.93
CA ILE A 77 -4.96 14.23 -12.74
C ILE A 77 -3.49 14.46 -13.10
N ILE A 78 -3.03 15.71 -12.99
CA ILE A 78 -1.64 16.09 -13.29
C ILE A 78 -0.77 15.98 -12.03
N ASP A 79 -1.31 16.36 -10.88
CA ASP A 79 -0.59 16.30 -9.60
C ASP A 79 -1.55 16.09 -8.42
N PHE A 80 -1.24 15.11 -7.57
CA PHE A 80 -1.90 14.92 -6.28
C PHE A 80 -0.88 14.58 -5.20
N ARG A 81 -1.11 15.10 -3.99
CA ARG A 81 -0.26 14.88 -2.83
C ARG A 81 -1.07 14.30 -1.69
N VAL A 82 -0.58 13.19 -1.15
CA VAL A 82 -1.14 12.57 0.06
C VAL A 82 -0.38 13.09 1.28
N LYS A 83 -1.06 13.85 2.15
CA LYS A 83 -0.44 14.38 3.39
C LYS A 83 -0.50 13.39 4.56
N ARG A 84 -1.65 12.73 4.74
CA ARG A 84 -1.90 11.74 5.80
C ARG A 84 -2.99 10.79 5.34
N ILE A 85 -2.85 9.49 5.56
CA ILE A 85 -3.94 8.54 5.43
C ILE A 85 -4.18 8.02 6.85
N ASP A 86 -5.39 8.20 7.35
CA ASP A 86 -5.80 7.56 8.59
C ASP A 86 -6.21 6.14 8.21
N LEU A 87 -5.32 5.18 8.44
CA LEU A 87 -5.59 3.77 8.19
C LEU A 87 -6.59 3.28 9.24
N PRO A 88 -7.68 2.58 8.85
CA PRO A 88 -8.59 1.96 9.80
C PRO A 88 -7.83 1.00 10.73
N THR A 89 -8.06 1.08 12.04
CA THR A 89 -7.44 0.23 13.06
C THR A 89 -7.68 -1.26 12.81
N GLU A 90 -8.79 -1.62 12.17
CA GLU A 90 -9.13 -3.00 11.80
C GLU A 90 -8.13 -3.62 10.81
N LEU A 91 -7.61 -2.82 9.88
CA LEU A 91 -6.60 -3.29 8.92
C LEU A 91 -5.24 -3.48 9.60
N SER A 92 -4.94 -2.67 10.62
CA SER A 92 -3.74 -2.81 11.45
C SER A 92 -3.71 -4.14 12.21
N ASN A 93 -4.84 -4.58 12.76
CA ASN A 93 -4.90 -5.80 13.57
C ASN A 93 -4.60 -7.07 12.76
N SER A 94 -5.19 -7.23 11.57
CA SER A 94 -4.94 -8.43 10.74
C SER A 94 -3.49 -8.56 10.29
N VAL A 95 -2.82 -7.41 10.11
CA VAL A 95 -1.41 -7.35 9.70
C VAL A 95 -0.50 -7.59 10.90
N PHE A 96 -0.82 -7.03 12.07
CA PHE A 96 -0.10 -7.31 13.32
C PHE A 96 -0.12 -8.80 13.65
N GLU A 97 -1.25 -9.48 13.45
CA GLU A 97 -1.33 -10.94 13.66
C GLU A 97 -0.48 -11.72 12.66
N ARG A 98 -0.47 -11.37 11.36
CA ARG A 98 0.45 -12.00 10.40
C ARG A 98 1.92 -11.77 10.75
N MET A 99 2.30 -10.54 11.13
CA MET A 99 3.67 -10.23 11.56
C MET A 99 4.08 -11.03 12.78
N ARG A 100 3.16 -11.20 13.74
CA ARG A 100 3.42 -12.00 14.93
C ARG A 100 3.69 -13.45 14.53
N THR A 101 2.86 -14.02 13.67
CA THR A 101 3.06 -15.39 13.14
C THR A 101 4.37 -15.54 12.38
N GLU A 102 4.71 -14.62 11.48
CA GLU A 102 5.97 -14.66 10.72
C GLU A 102 7.19 -14.52 11.64
N ARG A 103 7.15 -13.63 12.65
CA ARG A 103 8.22 -13.54 13.64
C ARG A 103 8.37 -14.79 14.48
N TYR A 104 7.25 -15.41 14.88
CA TYR A 104 7.28 -16.68 15.61
C TYR A 104 7.90 -17.78 14.75
N ARG A 105 7.51 -17.87 13.48
CA ARG A 105 8.07 -18.83 12.53
C ARG A 105 9.58 -18.63 12.35
N LEU A 106 10.02 -17.40 12.08
CA LEU A 106 11.44 -17.07 11.91
C LEU A 106 12.25 -17.39 13.17
N ALA A 107 11.70 -17.09 14.36
CA ALA A 107 12.37 -17.41 15.62
C ALA A 107 12.50 -18.92 15.85
N GLU A 108 11.48 -19.71 15.48
CA GLU A 108 11.56 -21.17 15.56
C GLU A 108 12.55 -21.74 14.54
N GLU A 109 12.59 -21.20 13.33
CA GLU A 109 13.57 -21.59 12.31
C GLU A 109 15.01 -21.34 12.78
N LEU A 110 15.29 -20.15 13.32
CA LEU A 110 16.60 -19.82 13.89
C LEU A 110 16.96 -20.67 15.12
N ARG A 111 15.98 -21.04 15.95
CA ARG A 111 16.22 -21.96 17.09
C ARG A 111 16.52 -23.38 16.62
N ALA A 112 15.81 -23.86 15.61
CA ALA A 112 16.04 -25.18 15.03
C ALA A 112 17.44 -25.25 14.39
N GLU A 113 17.81 -24.26 13.59
CA GLU A 113 19.13 -24.14 12.97
C GLU A 113 20.24 -24.06 14.04
N GLY A 114 20.06 -23.22 15.07
CA GLY A 114 21.02 -23.12 16.17
C GLY A 114 21.19 -24.43 16.95
N LYS A 115 20.12 -25.23 17.09
CA LYS A 115 20.17 -26.55 17.72
C LYS A 115 20.92 -27.56 16.85
N GLU A 116 20.63 -27.59 15.55
CA GLU A 116 21.30 -28.46 14.59
C GLU A 116 22.81 -28.20 14.57
N ILE A 117 23.23 -26.93 14.48
CA ILE A 117 24.64 -26.54 14.52
C ILE A 117 25.29 -26.99 15.84
N SER A 118 24.60 -26.83 16.97
CA SER A 118 25.10 -27.26 18.29
C SER A 118 25.30 -28.78 18.37
N ASP A 119 24.33 -29.55 17.89
CA ASP A 119 24.38 -31.02 17.88
C ASP A 119 25.47 -31.53 16.92
N GLU A 120 25.70 -30.85 15.79
CA GLU A 120 26.78 -31.15 14.86
C GLU A 120 28.16 -30.88 15.49
N ILE A 121 28.34 -29.74 16.16
CA ILE A 121 29.59 -29.40 16.86
C ILE A 121 29.89 -30.43 17.96
N LYS A 122 28.88 -30.81 18.76
CA LYS A 122 29.03 -31.86 19.79
C LYS A 122 29.44 -33.20 19.19
N SER A 123 28.75 -33.63 18.13
CA SER A 123 29.04 -34.90 17.46
C SER A 123 30.46 -34.93 16.86
N LYS A 124 30.93 -33.81 16.29
CA LYS A 124 32.32 -33.67 15.80
C LYS A 124 33.34 -33.69 16.94
N ALA A 125 33.01 -33.13 18.10
CA ALA A 125 33.88 -33.13 19.27
C ALA A 125 34.02 -34.54 19.88
N GLU A 126 32.94 -35.31 19.95
CA GLU A 126 32.97 -36.70 20.44
C GLU A 126 33.75 -37.64 19.52
N LYS A 127 33.66 -37.47 18.20
CA LYS A 127 34.42 -38.27 17.22
C LYS A 127 35.93 -38.04 17.25
N LYS A 128 36.41 -36.96 17.87
CA LYS A 128 37.85 -36.62 17.98
C LYS A 128 38.50 -37.11 19.28
N LYS A 129 37.77 -37.85 20.11
CA LYS A 129 38.28 -38.44 21.36
C LYS A 129 38.60 -39.91 21.17
#